data_AF-A0A355EZT7-F1
#
_entry.id   AF-A0A355EZT7-F1
#
_cell.length_a   1.000
_cell.length_b   1.000
_cell.length_c   1.000
_cell.angle_alpha   90.00
_cell.angle_beta   90.00
_cell.angle_gamma   90.00
#
_symmetry.space_group_name_H-M   'P 1'
#
loop_
_entity.id
_entity.type
_entity.pdbx_description
1 polymer ?
#
loop_
_entity_poly.entity_id
_entity_poly.type
_entity_poly.pdbx_seq_one_letter_code
_entity_poly.pdbx_strand_id
1 'polypeptide(L)'
;TVSGRPPELTGIEAVIGLFINTLPIRVRIAKEAPLLGWLHSLQEAQGEARLFEHTPLADIQGWSDVARGLPLFESVFVFENYPLESSAQAYRGSLAVDEVFVGEFSSYPLALQVAPGPRAYLRLTYDGARFQAEAAVCLLDRLRFLLEAMPGAAAGRLGDLPPVSPAELAVLLPGGGAAAPGGEAVLHELF
;
A
#
# COMPACT_ATOMS: atom_id res chain seq x y z
N THR A 1 2.01 7.93 -4.66
CA THR A 1 2.49 9.25 -5.12
C THR A 1 2.78 9.18 -6.60
N VAL A 2 2.86 10.32 -7.28
CA VAL A 2 3.16 10.43 -8.72
C VAL A 2 4.34 11.38 -8.91
N SER A 3 5.16 11.16 -9.94
CA SER A 3 6.35 11.97 -10.18
C SER A 3 6.04 13.41 -10.58
N GLY A 4 4.84 13.66 -11.15
CA GLY A 4 4.41 14.97 -11.67
C GLY A 4 5.27 15.46 -12.84
N ARG A 5 5.82 14.51 -13.61
CA ARG A 5 6.73 14.77 -14.74
C ARG A 5 6.05 14.27 -16.02
N PRO A 6 5.22 15.10 -16.68
CA PRO A 6 4.43 14.70 -17.84
C PRO A 6 5.34 14.30 -19.01
N PRO A 7 5.17 13.09 -19.60
CA PRO A 7 6.03 12.60 -20.67
C PRO A 7 5.96 13.43 -21.95
N GLU A 8 4.91 14.24 -22.12
CA GLU A 8 4.72 15.12 -23.27
C GLU A 8 5.71 16.31 -23.26
N LEU A 9 6.34 16.60 -22.11
CA LEU A 9 7.27 17.71 -21.96
C LEU A 9 8.72 17.26 -22.14
N THR A 10 9.29 17.55 -23.31
CA THR A 10 10.69 17.22 -23.63
C THR A 10 11.66 17.74 -22.57
N GLY A 11 12.51 16.86 -22.04
CA GLY A 11 13.54 17.21 -21.06
C GLY A 11 13.06 17.31 -19.62
N ILE A 12 11.78 17.02 -19.34
CA ILE A 12 11.22 17.11 -17.98
C ILE A 12 11.97 16.23 -16.97
N GLU A 13 12.56 15.11 -17.39
CA GLU A 13 13.30 14.19 -16.53
C GLU A 13 14.55 14.85 -15.89
N ALA A 14 15.15 15.83 -16.55
CA ALA A 14 16.36 16.51 -16.10
C ALA A 14 16.09 17.77 -15.26
N VAL A 15 14.82 18.21 -15.16
CA VAL A 15 14.48 19.45 -14.45
C VAL A 15 14.55 19.22 -12.94
N ILE A 16 15.26 20.08 -12.23
CA ILE A 16 15.32 20.07 -10.77
C ILE A 16 14.18 20.95 -10.24
N GLY A 17 13.30 20.38 -9.42
CA GLY A 17 12.14 21.09 -8.87
C GLY A 17 11.19 20.16 -8.11
N LEU A 18 10.21 20.76 -7.43
CA LEU A 18 9.16 20.04 -6.72
C LEU A 18 8.06 19.62 -7.69
N PHE A 19 8.19 18.41 -8.24
CA PHE A 19 7.20 17.83 -9.14
C PHE A 19 6.34 16.75 -8.46
N ILE A 20 6.87 16.10 -7.42
CA ILE A 20 6.15 15.00 -6.76
C ILE A 20 4.80 15.49 -6.22
N ASN A 21 3.76 14.74 -6.50
CA ASN A 21 2.42 15.02 -6.02
C ASN A 21 1.80 13.77 -5.35
N THR A 22 0.85 14.01 -4.46
CA THR A 22 0.07 12.95 -3.80
C THR A 22 -1.39 13.07 -4.24
N LEU A 23 -1.90 12.04 -4.91
CA LEU A 23 -3.28 11.99 -5.35
C LEU A 23 -4.07 11.01 -4.49
N PRO A 24 -5.31 11.34 -4.09
CA PRO A 24 -6.19 10.37 -3.44
C PRO A 24 -6.59 9.28 -4.45
N ILE A 25 -6.62 8.04 -3.97
CA ILE A 25 -7.11 6.90 -4.75
C ILE A 25 -8.31 6.31 -4.03
N ARG A 26 -9.44 6.20 -4.74
CA ARG A 26 -10.63 5.54 -4.21
C ARG A 26 -10.68 4.09 -4.69
N VAL A 27 -10.36 3.17 -3.79
CA VAL A 27 -10.41 1.73 -4.07
C VAL A 27 -11.71 1.13 -3.52
N ARG A 28 -12.47 0.42 -4.36
CA ARG A 28 -13.63 -0.37 -3.92
C ARG A 28 -13.24 -1.85 -3.91
N ILE A 29 -13.41 -2.51 -2.78
CA ILE A 29 -13.15 -3.95 -2.62
C ILE A 29 -14.48 -4.69 -2.75
N ALA A 30 -14.65 -5.39 -3.87
CA ALA A 30 -15.80 -6.25 -4.11
C ALA A 30 -15.34 -7.71 -4.03
N LYS A 31 -15.70 -8.41 -2.95
CA LYS A 31 -15.23 -9.79 -2.68
C LYS A 31 -15.51 -10.74 -3.85
N GLU A 32 -16.65 -10.55 -4.52
CA GLU A 32 -17.07 -11.40 -5.63
C GLU A 32 -16.40 -11.06 -6.97
N ALA A 33 -15.66 -9.96 -7.06
CA ALA A 33 -15.01 -9.56 -8.29
C ALA A 33 -13.87 -10.54 -8.65
N PRO A 34 -13.71 -10.90 -9.94
CA PRO A 34 -12.52 -11.63 -10.38
C PRO A 34 -11.26 -10.86 -10.04
N LEU A 35 -10.24 -11.52 -9.48
CA LEU A 35 -9.02 -10.87 -9.01
C LEU A 35 -8.33 -10.05 -10.12
N LEU A 36 -8.10 -10.67 -11.28
CA LEU A 36 -7.47 -9.99 -12.42
C LEU A 36 -8.32 -8.86 -12.98
N GLY A 37 -9.65 -9.03 -13.01
CA GLY A 37 -10.57 -7.97 -13.45
C GLY A 37 -10.50 -6.76 -12.52
N TRP A 38 -10.45 -7.00 -11.21
CA TRP A 38 -10.31 -5.94 -10.21
C TRP A 38 -8.95 -5.22 -10.30
N LEU A 39 -7.86 -5.96 -10.48
CA LEU A 39 -6.52 -5.38 -10.71
C LEU A 39 -6.46 -4.55 -11.99
N HIS A 40 -7.10 -5.02 -13.07
CA HIS A 40 -7.18 -4.28 -14.33
C HIS A 40 -7.94 -2.97 -14.16
N SER A 41 -9.12 -2.99 -13.53
CA SER A 41 -9.89 -1.76 -13.25
C SER A 41 -9.13 -0.79 -12.36
N LEU A 42 -8.33 -1.28 -11.41
CA LEU A 42 -7.46 -0.43 -10.60
C LEU A 42 -6.37 0.22 -11.45
N GLN A 43 -5.72 -0.54 -12.33
CA GLN A 43 -4.71 -0.05 -13.26
C GLN A 43 -5.28 1.01 -14.23
N GLU A 44 -6.46 0.77 -14.78
CA GLU A 44 -7.17 1.72 -15.65
C GLU A 44 -7.48 3.03 -14.91
N ALA A 45 -8.08 2.95 -13.72
CA ALA A 45 -8.38 4.11 -12.91
C ALA A 45 -7.11 4.91 -12.53
N GLN A 46 -5.99 4.22 -12.25
CA GLN A 46 -4.70 4.89 -12.05
C GLN A 46 -4.17 5.55 -13.33
N GLY A 47 -4.37 4.93 -14.49
CA GLY A 47 -4.01 5.50 -15.79
C GLY A 47 -4.79 6.79 -16.09
N GLU A 48 -6.11 6.78 -15.88
CA GLU A 48 -6.96 7.96 -16.06
C GLU A 48 -6.59 9.10 -15.11
N ALA A 49 -6.29 8.78 -13.84
CA ALA A 49 -5.89 9.76 -12.83
C ALA A 49 -4.59 10.51 -13.21
N ARG A 50 -3.69 9.90 -13.99
CA ARG A 50 -2.44 10.53 -14.43
C ARG A 50 -2.68 11.76 -15.30
N LEU A 51 -3.81 11.83 -16.03
CA LEU A 51 -4.18 13.02 -16.81
C LEU A 51 -4.31 14.28 -15.95
N PHE A 52 -4.56 14.09 -14.64
CA PHE A 52 -4.78 15.16 -13.67
C PHE A 52 -3.71 15.21 -12.58
N GLU A 53 -2.54 14.57 -12.80
CA GLU A 53 -1.52 14.40 -11.75
C GLU A 53 -0.88 15.70 -11.25
N HIS A 54 -1.06 16.79 -11.98
CA HIS A 54 -0.60 18.13 -11.64
C HIS A 54 -1.54 18.87 -10.68
N THR A 55 -2.72 18.30 -10.37
CA THR A 55 -3.72 18.94 -9.51
C THR A 55 -3.26 18.91 -8.05
N PRO A 56 -3.09 20.07 -7.37
CA PRO A 56 -2.66 20.09 -5.97
C PRO A 56 -3.63 19.34 -5.05
N LEU A 57 -3.12 18.54 -4.11
CA LEU A 57 -3.95 17.82 -3.13
C LEU A 57 -4.87 18.75 -2.34
N ALA A 58 -4.41 19.96 -2.02
CA ALA A 58 -5.21 20.96 -1.31
C ALA A 58 -6.46 21.38 -2.09
N ASP A 59 -6.34 21.51 -3.42
CA ASP A 59 -7.48 21.85 -4.28
C ASP A 59 -8.44 20.66 -4.36
N ILE A 60 -7.93 19.43 -4.53
CA ILE A 60 -8.75 18.22 -4.52
C ILE A 60 -9.53 18.09 -3.21
N GLN A 61 -8.90 18.37 -2.07
CA GLN A 61 -9.56 18.40 -0.77
C GLN A 61 -10.63 19.50 -0.71
N GLY A 62 -10.34 20.69 -1.25
CA GLY A 62 -11.29 21.80 -1.33
C GLY A 62 -12.51 21.52 -2.21
N TRP A 63 -12.38 20.66 -3.22
CA TRP A 63 -13.47 20.24 -4.10
C TRP A 63 -14.24 19.02 -3.58
N SER A 64 -13.71 18.32 -2.58
CA SER A 64 -14.36 17.17 -1.99
C SER A 64 -15.49 17.57 -1.04
N ASP A 65 -16.43 16.66 -0.79
CA ASP A 65 -17.44 16.81 0.25
C ASP A 65 -16.90 16.57 1.67
N VAL A 66 -15.59 16.31 1.83
CA VAL A 66 -14.96 16.10 3.14
C VAL A 66 -14.77 17.43 3.84
N ALA A 67 -15.16 17.49 5.11
CA ALA A 67 -15.03 18.72 5.90
C ALA A 67 -13.58 19.21 5.95
N ARG A 68 -13.39 20.53 5.84
CA ARG A 68 -12.06 21.15 5.93
C ARG A 68 -11.40 20.78 7.26
N GLY A 69 -10.12 20.46 7.20
CA GLY A 69 -9.33 20.03 8.36
C GLY A 69 -9.36 18.51 8.62
N LEU A 70 -10.24 17.76 7.97
CA LEU A 70 -10.19 16.29 7.96
C LEU A 70 -9.37 15.79 6.75
N PRO A 71 -8.41 14.86 6.95
CA PRO A 71 -7.64 14.32 5.84
C PRO A 71 -8.52 13.45 4.93
N LEU A 72 -8.24 13.48 3.62
CA LEU A 72 -8.90 12.58 2.65
C LEU A 72 -8.48 11.11 2.82
N PHE A 73 -7.26 10.90 3.33
CA PHE A 73 -6.66 9.59 3.59
C PHE A 73 -5.57 9.73 4.66
N GLU A 74 -5.34 8.66 5.42
CA GLU A 74 -4.31 8.62 6.47
C GLU A 74 -3.13 7.71 6.11
N SER A 75 -3.23 7.02 4.97
CA SER A 75 -2.16 6.16 4.45
C SER A 75 -1.69 6.62 3.08
N VAL A 76 -0.39 6.48 2.83
CA VAL A 76 0.21 6.75 1.52
C VAL A 76 0.92 5.51 0.99
N PHE A 77 0.75 5.27 -0.31
CA PHE A 77 1.47 4.25 -1.06
C PHE A 77 2.44 4.92 -2.03
N VAL A 78 3.71 4.51 -1.97
CA VAL A 78 4.80 5.02 -2.79
C VAL A 78 5.43 3.85 -3.53
N PHE A 79 5.44 3.92 -4.85
CA PHE A 79 6.22 3.02 -5.67
C PHE A 79 7.41 3.80 -6.22
N GLU A 80 8.63 3.42 -5.82
CA GLU A 80 9.83 4.08 -6.27
C GLU A 80 10.24 3.57 -7.65
N ASN A 81 10.58 4.48 -8.54
CA ASN A 81 11.06 4.14 -9.89
C ASN A 81 12.60 4.11 -9.97
N TYR A 82 13.30 4.16 -8.84
CA TYR A 82 14.77 4.22 -8.78
C TYR A 82 15.30 3.12 -7.84
N PRO A 83 16.23 2.27 -8.29
CA PRO A 83 16.87 1.31 -7.40
C PRO A 83 17.89 2.05 -6.52
N LEU A 84 17.60 2.18 -5.22
CA LEU A 84 18.51 2.78 -4.24
C LEU A 84 19.90 2.10 -4.22
N GLU A 85 19.96 0.79 -4.46
CA GLU A 85 21.21 0.01 -4.48
C GLU A 85 22.13 0.39 -5.65
N SER A 86 21.56 0.85 -6.76
CA SER A 86 22.32 1.09 -8.00
C SER A 86 23.13 2.39 -7.97
N SER A 87 22.75 3.39 -7.17
CA SER A 87 23.46 4.67 -7.09
C SER A 87 24.72 4.60 -6.22
N ALA A 88 24.70 3.84 -5.13
CA ALA A 88 25.86 3.62 -4.26
C ALA A 88 26.91 2.71 -4.92
N GLN A 89 26.49 1.65 -5.63
CA GLN A 89 27.39 0.74 -6.35
C GLN A 89 27.97 1.34 -7.64
N ALA A 90 27.34 2.38 -8.20
CA ALA A 90 27.87 3.10 -9.37
C ALA A 90 29.07 4.00 -9.05
N TYR A 91 29.37 4.25 -7.76
CA TYR A 91 30.54 5.03 -7.35
C TYR A 91 31.83 4.22 -7.52
N ARG A 92 32.51 4.36 -8.67
CA ARG A 92 33.81 3.73 -8.98
C ARG A 92 35.01 4.50 -8.40
N GLY A 93 34.88 5.06 -7.20
CA GLY A 93 35.97 5.73 -6.50
C GLY A 93 36.69 4.80 -5.52
N SER A 94 37.83 5.24 -4.95
CA SER A 94 38.53 4.53 -3.86
C SER A 94 37.81 4.60 -2.50
N LEU A 95 36.68 5.33 -2.44
CA LEU A 95 35.87 5.50 -1.24
C LEU A 95 34.69 4.52 -1.28
N ALA A 96 34.67 3.60 -0.33
CA ALA A 96 33.50 2.75 -0.09
C ALA A 96 32.47 3.54 0.74
N VAL A 97 31.24 3.59 0.26
CA VAL A 97 30.09 4.06 1.04
C VAL A 97 29.52 2.84 1.74
N ASP A 98 29.55 2.84 3.07
CA ASP A 98 29.15 1.68 3.90
C ASP A 98 27.62 1.63 4.06
N GLU A 99 27.02 2.75 4.52
CA GLU A 99 25.57 2.89 4.65
C GLU A 99 25.10 4.25 4.13
N VAL A 100 23.98 4.23 3.39
CA VAL A 100 23.23 5.43 3.02
C VAL A 100 21.95 5.45 3.85
N PHE A 101 21.86 6.36 4.81
CA PHE A 101 20.65 6.58 5.57
C PHE A 101 19.79 7.66 4.91
N VAL A 102 18.61 7.30 4.42
CA VAL A 102 17.60 8.25 3.98
C VAL A 102 16.56 8.40 5.07
N GLY A 103 16.60 9.53 5.78
CA GLY A 103 15.58 9.92 6.74
C GLY A 103 14.34 10.41 6.02
N GLU A 104 13.39 9.51 5.75
CA GLU A 104 12.08 9.88 5.22
C GLU A 104 11.11 10.14 6.36
N PHE A 105 10.65 11.39 6.48
CA PHE A 105 9.55 11.75 7.35
C PHE A 105 8.27 11.79 6.52
N SER A 106 7.37 10.84 6.79
CA SER A 106 6.01 10.89 6.25
C SER A 106 5.16 11.82 7.10
N SER A 107 4.45 12.76 6.46
CA SER A 107 3.37 13.53 7.11
C SER A 107 2.09 12.70 7.33
N TYR A 108 2.06 11.46 6.83
CA TYR A 108 0.95 10.52 6.96
C TYR A 108 1.24 9.48 8.05
N PRO A 109 0.25 9.14 8.89
CA PRO A 109 0.33 8.12 9.94
C PRO A 109 0.86 6.74 9.50
N LEU A 110 0.65 6.37 8.24
CA LEU A 110 1.10 5.09 7.69
C LEU A 110 1.59 5.30 6.25
N ALA A 111 2.82 4.91 5.95
CA ALA A 111 3.41 5.03 4.62
C ALA A 111 4.03 3.69 4.20
N LEU A 112 3.54 3.13 3.09
CA LEU A 112 4.09 1.95 2.46
C LEU A 112 4.89 2.36 1.23
N GLN A 113 6.18 2.07 1.25
CA GLN A 113 7.11 2.25 0.14
C GLN A 113 7.45 0.90 -0.47
N VAL A 114 7.41 0.84 -1.80
CA VAL A 114 7.76 -0.33 -2.60
C VAL A 114 8.87 0.08 -3.56
N ALA A 115 10.02 -0.59 -3.47
CA ALA A 115 11.11 -0.41 -4.41
C ALA A 115 11.29 -1.68 -5.26
N PRO A 116 11.35 -1.56 -6.60
CA PRO A 116 11.58 -2.69 -7.49
C PRO A 116 13.06 -3.15 -7.43
N GLY A 117 13.26 -4.45 -7.58
CA GLY A 117 14.57 -5.10 -7.62
C GLY A 117 14.41 -6.59 -7.94
N PRO A 118 15.50 -7.38 -7.94
CA PRO A 118 15.42 -8.84 -8.07
C PRO A 118 14.46 -9.48 -7.04
N ARG A 119 14.31 -8.82 -5.89
CA ARG A 119 13.21 -9.01 -4.95
C ARG A 119 12.60 -7.64 -4.68
N ALA A 120 11.28 -7.56 -4.61
CA ALA A 120 10.61 -6.33 -4.23
C ALA A 120 10.93 -6.01 -2.77
N TYR A 121 11.36 -4.78 -2.50
CA TYR A 121 11.56 -4.29 -1.14
C TYR A 121 10.30 -3.55 -0.68
N LEU A 122 9.82 -3.89 0.52
CA LEU A 122 8.67 -3.25 1.16
C LEU A 122 9.12 -2.61 2.47
N ARG A 123 8.83 -1.32 2.63
CA ARG A 123 9.08 -0.58 3.88
C ARG A 123 7.80 0.06 4.37
N LEU A 124 7.46 -0.18 5.63
CA LEU A 124 6.34 0.44 6.31
C LEU A 124 6.86 1.42 7.35
N THR A 125 6.60 2.70 7.12
CA THR A 125 6.84 3.77 8.09
C THR A 125 5.52 4.12 8.75
N TYR A 126 5.52 4.31 10.07
CA TYR A 126 4.30 4.56 10.83
C TYR A 126 4.51 5.56 11.95
N ASP A 127 3.43 6.22 12.36
CA ASP A 127 3.37 7.06 13.55
C ASP A 127 3.32 6.18 14.81
N GLY A 128 4.41 6.19 15.58
CA GLY A 128 4.54 5.41 16.81
C GLY A 128 3.56 5.82 17.93
N ALA A 129 2.92 6.99 17.83
CA ALA A 129 1.84 7.36 18.74
C ALA A 129 0.51 6.66 18.38
N ARG A 130 0.37 6.12 17.17
CA ARG A 130 -0.85 5.49 16.66
C ARG A 130 -0.72 3.98 16.47
N PHE A 131 0.48 3.49 16.15
CA PHE A 131 0.73 2.08 15.87
C PHE A 131 1.84 1.52 16.76
N GLN A 132 1.59 0.31 17.28
CA GLN A 132 2.61 -0.52 17.92
C GLN A 132 3.50 -1.18 16.84
N ALA A 133 4.76 -1.43 17.16
CA ALA A 133 5.71 -2.02 16.22
C ALA A 133 5.27 -3.40 15.72
N GLU A 134 4.71 -4.22 16.61
CA GLU A 134 4.22 -5.56 16.33
C GLU A 134 3.06 -5.54 15.33
N ALA A 135 2.18 -4.54 15.44
CA ALA A 135 1.07 -4.34 14.51
C ALA A 135 1.58 -3.95 13.11
N ALA A 136 2.60 -3.08 13.03
CA ALA A 136 3.22 -2.71 11.77
C ALA A 136 3.89 -3.91 11.08
N VAL A 137 4.61 -4.75 11.84
CA VAL A 137 5.22 -5.99 11.32
C VAL A 137 4.13 -6.96 10.82
N CYS A 138 3.07 -7.16 11.62
CA CYS A 138 1.94 -7.99 11.24
C CYS A 138 1.27 -7.53 9.92
N LEU A 139 1.07 -6.22 9.75
CA LEU A 139 0.54 -5.66 8.49
C LEU A 139 1.45 -5.97 7.29
N LEU A 140 2.76 -5.85 7.47
CA LEU A 140 3.73 -6.12 6.41
C LEU A 140 3.76 -7.61 6.04
N ASP A 141 3.69 -8.50 7.03
CA ASP A 141 3.65 -9.95 6.82
C ASP A 141 2.35 -10.39 6.13
N ARG A 142 1.21 -9.82 6.50
CA ARG A 142 -0.07 -10.05 5.80
C ARG A 142 -0.02 -9.60 4.35
N LEU A 143 0.54 -8.42 4.09
CA LEU A 143 0.69 -7.91 2.74
C LEU A 143 1.60 -8.83 1.91
N ARG A 144 2.76 -9.25 2.45
CA ARG A 144 3.66 -10.20 1.80
C ARG A 144 2.90 -11.48 1.43
N PHE A 145 2.19 -12.06 2.38
CA PHE A 145 1.45 -13.30 2.19
C PHE A 145 0.34 -13.17 1.12
N LEU A 146 -0.40 -12.06 1.12
CA LEU A 146 -1.40 -11.77 0.08
C LEU A 146 -0.76 -11.68 -1.30
N LEU A 147 0.36 -10.94 -1.43
CA LEU A 147 1.08 -10.80 -2.69
C LEU A 147 1.62 -12.15 -3.21
N GLU A 148 2.11 -13.02 -2.32
CA GLU A 148 2.57 -14.37 -2.64
C GLU A 148 1.43 -15.30 -3.08
N ALA A 149 0.21 -15.10 -2.54
CA ALA A 149 -0.96 -15.90 -2.88
C ALA A 149 -1.61 -15.49 -4.22
N MET A 150 -1.46 -14.22 -4.64
CA MET A 150 -2.13 -13.68 -5.83
C MET A 150 -1.88 -14.48 -7.13
N PRO A 151 -0.65 -14.91 -7.48
CA PRO A 151 -0.41 -15.68 -8.71
C PRO A 151 -1.19 -17.00 -8.75
N GLY A 152 -1.33 -17.68 -7.60
CA GLY A 152 -2.08 -18.93 -7.48
C GLY A 152 -3.60 -18.74 -7.52
N ALA A 153 -4.09 -17.53 -7.20
CA ALA A 153 -5.50 -17.17 -7.16
C ALA A 153 -5.95 -16.33 -8.37
N ALA A 154 -5.13 -16.19 -9.41
CA ALA A 154 -5.38 -15.30 -10.54
C ALA A 154 -6.73 -15.56 -11.25
N ALA A 155 -7.19 -16.81 -11.32
CA ALA A 155 -8.49 -17.17 -11.90
C ALA A 155 -9.67 -17.08 -10.91
N GLY A 156 -9.39 -16.81 -9.63
CA GLY A 156 -10.37 -16.77 -8.55
C GLY A 156 -10.95 -15.38 -8.29
N ARG A 157 -11.70 -15.25 -7.19
CA ARG A 157 -12.29 -14.00 -6.74
C ARG A 157 -11.38 -13.31 -5.75
N LEU A 158 -11.52 -12.00 -5.63
CA LEU A 158 -10.78 -11.19 -4.66
C LEU A 158 -10.99 -11.67 -3.21
N GLY A 159 -12.21 -12.11 -2.89
CA GLY A 159 -12.57 -12.64 -1.59
C GLY A 159 -11.99 -14.02 -1.25
N ASP A 160 -11.47 -14.74 -2.25
CA ASP A 160 -10.85 -16.06 -2.05
C ASP A 160 -9.40 -15.95 -1.57
N LEU A 161 -8.82 -14.74 -1.62
CA LEU A 161 -7.48 -14.51 -1.09
C LEU A 161 -7.49 -14.67 0.44
N PRO A 162 -6.58 -15.48 1.00
CA PRO A 162 -6.55 -15.75 2.42
C PRO A 162 -6.15 -14.47 3.18
N PRO A 163 -6.99 -13.93 4.08
CA PRO A 163 -6.76 -12.61 4.69
C PRO A 163 -5.63 -12.60 5.73
N VAL A 164 -5.27 -13.79 6.24
CA VAL A 164 -4.22 -14.00 7.24
C VAL A 164 -3.44 -15.26 6.88
N SER A 165 -2.16 -15.29 7.24
CA SER A 165 -1.35 -16.49 7.06
C SER A 165 -1.78 -17.60 8.04
N PRO A 166 -1.52 -18.89 7.76
CA PRO A 166 -1.77 -19.96 8.72
C PRO A 166 -1.05 -19.77 10.06
N ALA A 167 0.17 -19.20 10.03
CA ALA A 167 0.95 -18.91 11.23
C ALA A 167 0.26 -17.84 12.09
N GLU A 168 -0.28 -16.81 11.45
CA GLU A 168 -1.04 -15.78 12.13
C GLU A 168 -2.40 -16.30 12.63
N LEU A 169 -3.09 -17.12 11.84
CA LEU A 169 -4.34 -17.75 12.27
C LEU A 169 -4.13 -18.62 13.51
N ALA A 170 -3.00 -19.32 13.62
CA ALA A 170 -2.64 -20.11 14.80
C ALA A 170 -2.38 -19.23 16.05
N VAL A 171 -1.87 -18.01 15.87
CA VAL A 171 -1.70 -17.02 16.96
C VAL A 171 -3.04 -16.40 17.36
N LEU A 172 -3.92 -16.12 16.39
CA LEU A 172 -5.25 -15.54 16.62
C LEU A 172 -6.25 -16.54 17.20
N LEU A 173 -6.07 -17.83 16.92
CA LEU A 173 -6.87 -18.94 17.46
C LEU A 173 -5.99 -19.85 18.33
N PRO A 174 -5.52 -19.39 19.50
CA PRO A 174 -4.71 -20.21 20.39
C PRO A 174 -5.60 -21.29 21.02
N GLY A 175 -5.60 -22.47 20.41
CA GLY A 175 -6.35 -23.64 20.84
C GLY A 175 -7.46 -24.01 19.86
N GLY A 176 -7.25 -25.07 19.09
CA GLY A 176 -8.31 -25.79 18.39
C GLY A 176 -9.30 -26.38 19.39
N GLY A 177 -10.17 -25.54 19.96
CA GLY A 177 -11.34 -25.96 20.71
C GLY A 177 -12.38 -26.44 19.72
N ALA A 178 -12.73 -27.72 19.82
CA ALA A 178 -13.84 -28.32 19.12
C ALA A 178 -15.06 -27.37 19.10
N ALA A 179 -15.74 -27.30 17.95
CA ALA A 179 -17.07 -26.72 17.89
C ALA A 179 -17.90 -27.32 19.03
N ALA A 180 -18.26 -26.50 20.02
CA ALA A 180 -19.30 -26.89 20.96
C ALA A 180 -20.53 -27.25 20.11
N PRO A 181 -21.19 -28.40 20.32
CA PRO A 181 -22.39 -28.72 19.57
C PRO A 181 -23.38 -27.58 19.79
N GLY A 182 -23.63 -26.82 18.72
CA GLY A 182 -24.60 -25.74 18.73
C GLY A 182 -25.95 -26.35 19.03
N GLY A 183 -26.44 -26.18 20.27
CA GLY A 183 -27.86 -26.28 20.52
C GLY A 183 -28.53 -25.21 19.68
N GLU A 184 -29.43 -25.61 18.77
CA GLU A 184 -30.34 -24.70 18.13
C GLU A 184 -31.24 -24.08 19.21
N ALA A 185 -30.84 -22.93 19.73
CA ALA A 185 -31.70 -22.05 20.49
C ALA A 185 -31.78 -20.73 19.73
N VAL A 186 -33.00 -20.40 19.32
CA VAL A 186 -33.35 -19.17 18.61
C VAL A 186 -33.36 -18.00 19.59
N LEU A 187 -32.85 -16.85 19.14
CA LEU A 187 -32.55 -15.66 19.95
C LEU A 187 -33.72 -15.11 20.80
N HIS A 188 -34.96 -15.52 20.52
CA HIS A 188 -36.17 -15.10 21.24
C HIS A 188 -36.50 -15.95 22.48
N GLU A 189 -35.74 -17.01 22.75
CA GLU A 189 -35.88 -17.81 23.99
C GLU A 189 -34.93 -17.33 25.11
N LEU A 190 -34.12 -16.32 24.84
CA LEU A 190 -33.15 -15.73 25.78
C LEU A 190 -33.60 -14.38 26.39
N PHE A 191 -34.83 -13.94 26.13
CA PHE A 191 -35.44 -12.76 26.74
C PHE A 191 -36.92 -12.96 27.06
#